data_AF-U7NXU9-F1
#
_entry.id   AF-U7NXU9-F1
#
_cell.length_a   1.000
_cell.length_b   1.000
_cell.length_c   1.000
_cell.angle_alpha   90.00
_cell.angle_beta   90.00
_cell.angle_gamma   90.00
#
_symmetry.space_group_name_H-M   'P 1'
#
loop_
_entity.id
_entity.type
_entity.pdbx_description
1 polymer ?
#
loop_
_entity_poly.entity_id
_entity_poly.type
_entity_poly.pdbx_seq_one_letter_code
_entity_poly.pdbx_strand_id
1 'polypeptide(L)'
;MKFSVFYQQAMARKGGEQALKSLLPPVTEKHRLAEIGDDRYLSEITRCIFKAGFVWRVIENKWPDFEAAFEGFVPAYWQQVPPEVLEQLATDERIVRNMQKIRTVPENARMIMDVAKDHGSFGQFLAQWPSTDQVGLLLYLKRNGERLGGNSAQYFLRRVGWDGFILSHDVVTALTRAGILDASPASKKGMSQAQEAFNRWHEETEMPISHLSRIVSFTVDN
;
A
#
# COMPACT_ATOMS: atom_id res chain seq x y z
N MET A 1 -23.16 5.59 -10.93
CA MET A 1 -23.26 6.68 -9.94
C MET A 1 -22.13 7.66 -10.20
N LYS A 2 -22.42 8.97 -10.29
CA LYS A 2 -21.40 10.02 -10.48
C LYS A 2 -20.56 10.20 -9.21
N PHE A 3 -19.29 10.56 -9.36
CA PHE A 3 -18.42 10.76 -8.22
C PHE A 3 -18.85 11.92 -7.31
N SER A 4 -19.52 12.94 -7.89
CA SER A 4 -20.00 14.11 -7.16
C SER A 4 -20.87 13.79 -5.94
N VAL A 5 -21.58 12.65 -5.95
CA VAL A 5 -22.38 12.18 -4.80
C VAL A 5 -21.48 11.88 -3.60
N PHE A 6 -20.39 11.13 -3.80
CA PHE A 6 -19.43 10.83 -2.73
C PHE A 6 -18.70 12.08 -2.27
N TYR A 7 -18.34 12.96 -3.22
CA TYR A 7 -17.66 14.22 -2.91
C TYR A 7 -18.51 15.11 -1.99
N GLN A 8 -19.78 15.32 -2.33
CA GLN A 8 -20.70 16.13 -1.51
C GLN A 8 -20.91 15.53 -0.12
N GLN A 9 -21.08 14.21 -0.02
CA GLN A 9 -21.22 13.52 1.27
C GLN A 9 -19.97 13.65 2.14
N ALA A 10 -18.79 13.43 1.56
CA ALA A 10 -17.52 13.56 2.27
C ALA A 10 -17.29 15.02 2.72
N MET A 11 -17.58 15.98 1.85
CA MET A 11 -17.46 17.41 2.14
C MET A 11 -18.37 17.82 3.31
N ALA A 12 -19.64 17.42 3.29
CA ALA A 12 -20.58 17.67 4.37
C ALA A 12 -20.09 17.07 5.70
N ARG A 13 -19.53 15.85 5.66
CA ARG A 13 -19.02 15.17 6.85
C ARG A 13 -17.73 15.74 7.41
N LYS A 14 -16.83 16.26 6.56
CA LYS A 14 -15.51 16.76 6.98
C LYS A 14 -15.48 18.26 7.29
N GLY A 15 -16.63 18.93 7.25
CA GLY A 15 -16.73 20.35 7.60
C GLY A 15 -16.34 21.27 6.45
N GLY A 16 -16.61 20.87 5.20
CA GLY A 16 -16.41 21.67 4.01
C GLY A 16 -15.21 21.26 3.16
N GLU A 17 -15.07 21.93 2.02
CA GLU A 17 -14.12 21.55 0.97
C GLU A 17 -12.66 21.65 1.43
N GLN A 18 -12.30 22.72 2.13
CA GLN A 18 -10.93 22.95 2.60
C GLN A 18 -10.49 21.88 3.60
N ALA A 19 -11.37 21.51 4.53
CA ALA A 19 -11.11 20.47 5.52
C ALA A 19 -11.07 19.08 4.88
N LEU A 20 -11.86 18.83 3.84
CA LEU A 20 -11.75 17.59 3.05
C LEU A 20 -10.40 17.51 2.32
N LYS A 21 -9.98 18.59 1.65
CA LYS A 21 -8.73 18.66 0.88
C LYS A 21 -7.50 18.47 1.76
N SER A 22 -7.49 18.98 3.00
CA SER A 22 -6.36 18.79 3.93
C SER A 22 -6.18 17.36 4.43
N LEU A 23 -7.18 16.49 4.24
CA LEU A 23 -7.17 15.08 4.62
C LEU A 23 -6.78 14.14 3.46
N LEU A 24 -6.58 14.68 2.25
CA LEU A 24 -6.19 13.89 1.09
C LEU A 24 -4.74 13.41 1.24
N PRO A 25 -4.45 12.15 0.91
CA PRO A 25 -3.09 11.62 0.99
C PRO A 25 -2.20 12.27 -0.08
N PRO A 26 -0.88 12.39 0.15
CA PRO A 26 0.04 12.76 -0.91
C PRO A 26 0.01 11.71 -2.03
N VAL A 27 0.23 12.17 -3.26
CA VAL A 27 0.46 11.33 -4.44
C VAL A 27 1.79 11.75 -5.04
N THR A 28 2.67 10.78 -5.21
CA THR A 28 4.03 10.99 -5.70
C THR A 28 4.01 10.98 -7.22
N GLU A 29 4.65 11.95 -7.85
CA GLU A 29 4.83 11.93 -9.30
C GLU A 29 5.65 10.71 -9.75
N LYS A 30 5.35 10.18 -10.93
CA LYS A 30 6.00 8.95 -11.43
C LYS A 30 7.53 9.01 -11.41
N HIS A 31 8.11 10.15 -11.81
CA HIS A 31 9.57 10.31 -11.79
C HIS A 31 10.15 10.24 -10.38
N ARG A 32 9.43 10.77 -9.38
CA ARG A 32 9.83 10.74 -7.97
C ARG A 32 9.73 9.35 -7.38
N LEU A 33 8.77 8.52 -7.82
CA LEU A 33 8.76 7.10 -7.44
C LEU A 33 10.03 6.41 -7.93
N ALA A 34 10.44 6.65 -9.17
CA ALA A 34 11.65 6.06 -9.73
C ALA A 34 12.96 6.48 -9.02
N GLU A 35 12.98 7.65 -8.37
CA GLU A 35 14.12 8.16 -7.60
C GLU A 35 14.23 7.56 -6.19
N ILE A 36 13.20 6.90 -5.68
CA ILE A 36 13.23 6.26 -4.36
C ILE A 36 14.14 5.03 -4.41
N GLY A 37 15.08 4.95 -3.46
CA GLY A 37 15.96 3.79 -3.31
C GLY A 37 15.21 2.51 -2.95
N ASP A 38 15.66 1.37 -3.50
CA ASP A 38 15.07 0.05 -3.28
C ASP A 38 15.02 -0.36 -1.79
N ASP A 39 15.95 0.16 -0.99
CA ASP A 39 15.99 -0.02 0.46
C ASP A 39 14.77 0.63 1.17
N ARG A 40 14.32 1.78 0.69
CA ARG A 40 13.10 2.45 1.22
C ARG A 40 11.85 1.65 0.88
N TYR A 41 11.82 0.99 -0.29
CA TYR A 41 10.71 0.09 -0.65
C TYR A 41 10.68 -1.15 0.23
N LEU A 42 11.83 -1.79 0.49
CA LEU A 42 11.89 -2.94 1.40
C LEU A 42 11.51 -2.56 2.83
N SER A 43 11.97 -1.41 3.30
CA SER A 43 11.58 -0.83 4.60
C SER A 43 10.06 -0.67 4.68
N GLU A 44 9.42 0.02 3.73
CA GLU A 44 7.98 0.29 3.80
C GLU A 44 7.11 -0.96 3.60
N ILE A 45 7.53 -1.92 2.77
CA ILE A 45 6.89 -3.25 2.66
C ILE A 45 6.91 -3.93 4.03
N THR A 46 8.09 -4.01 4.66
CA THR A 46 8.25 -4.62 5.98
C THR A 46 7.37 -3.92 7.00
N ARG A 47 7.33 -2.59 6.98
CA ARG A 47 6.50 -1.78 7.89
C ARG A 47 5.03 -2.11 7.80
N CYS A 48 4.52 -2.24 6.58
CA CYS A 48 3.12 -2.59 6.34
C CYS A 48 2.79 -4.02 6.81
N ILE A 49 3.69 -4.97 6.62
CA ILE A 49 3.55 -6.34 7.14
C ILE A 49 3.54 -6.35 8.68
N PHE A 50 4.39 -5.53 9.33
CA PHE A 50 4.41 -5.41 10.78
C PHE A 50 3.17 -4.74 11.36
N LYS A 51 2.58 -3.76 10.66
CA LYS A 51 1.29 -3.15 11.03
C LYS A 51 0.09 -4.08 10.89
N ALA A 52 0.12 -5.00 9.93
CA ALA A 52 -1.00 -5.92 9.71
C ALA A 52 -1.30 -6.74 10.98
N GLY A 53 -2.51 -6.59 11.52
CA GLY A 53 -2.95 -7.25 12.75
C GLY A 53 -2.25 -6.76 14.03
N PHE A 54 -1.71 -5.52 14.04
CA PHE A 54 -1.02 -4.96 15.20
C PHE A 54 -1.38 -3.48 15.43
N VAL A 55 -1.10 -2.97 16.63
CA VAL A 55 -1.31 -1.55 16.94
C VAL A 55 -0.32 -0.71 16.14
N TRP A 56 -0.81 -0.04 15.09
CA TRP A 56 0.00 0.74 14.15
C TRP A 56 0.95 1.73 14.83
N ARG A 57 0.51 2.46 15.86
CA ARG A 57 1.33 3.42 16.62
C ARG A 57 2.57 2.79 17.25
N VAL A 58 2.48 1.55 17.70
CA VAL A 58 3.63 0.85 18.30
C VAL A 58 4.69 0.56 17.24
N ILE A 59 4.29 0.12 16.05
CA ILE A 59 5.22 -0.08 14.93
C ILE A 59 5.82 1.24 14.46
N GLU A 60 5.01 2.30 14.36
CA GLU A 60 5.52 3.63 13.97
C GLU A 60 6.60 4.12 14.94
N ASN A 61 6.35 4.01 16.25
CA ASN A 61 7.28 4.48 17.27
C ASN A 61 8.58 3.68 17.30
N LYS A 62 8.51 2.37 17.04
CA LYS A 62 9.69 1.49 16.95
C LYS A 62 10.39 1.54 15.60
N TRP A 63 9.85 2.24 14.58
CA TRP A 63 10.42 2.15 13.24
C TRP A 63 11.89 2.58 13.12
N PRO A 64 12.37 3.63 13.82
CA PRO A 64 13.80 3.96 13.84
C PRO A 64 14.68 2.80 14.35
N ASP A 65 14.20 2.05 15.34
CA ASP A 65 14.87 0.88 15.88
C ASP A 65 14.88 -0.29 14.87
N PHE A 66 13.81 -0.44 14.08
CA PHE A 66 13.78 -1.38 12.95
C PHE A 66 14.80 -0.99 11.88
N GLU A 67 14.87 0.28 11.47
CA GLU A 67 15.88 0.75 10.49
C GLU A 67 17.30 0.44 10.96
N ALA A 68 17.58 0.62 12.26
CA ALA A 68 18.87 0.28 12.84
C ALA A 68 19.13 -1.23 12.90
N ALA A 69 18.14 -2.03 13.32
CA ALA A 69 18.28 -3.48 13.43
C ALA A 69 18.41 -4.16 12.06
N PHE A 70 17.74 -3.62 11.03
CA PHE A 70 17.81 -4.11 9.66
C PHE A 70 18.89 -3.39 8.81
N GLU A 71 19.76 -2.60 9.44
CA GLU A 71 20.88 -1.89 8.79
C GLU A 71 20.45 -1.13 7.52
N GLY A 72 19.34 -0.40 7.62
CA GLY A 72 18.80 0.41 6.53
C GLY A 72 18.10 -0.37 5.42
N PHE A 73 17.80 -1.67 5.59
CA PHE A 73 17.02 -2.48 4.66
C PHE A 73 17.62 -2.61 3.25
N VAL A 74 18.94 -2.71 3.11
CA VAL A 74 19.60 -2.88 1.79
C VAL A 74 19.19 -4.21 1.14
N PRO A 75 18.41 -4.23 0.04
CA PRO A 75 17.82 -5.47 -0.49
C PRO A 75 18.86 -6.47 -1.00
N ALA A 76 19.95 -5.97 -1.58
CA ALA A 76 21.06 -6.79 -2.06
C ALA A 76 21.70 -7.62 -0.94
N TYR A 77 21.74 -7.08 0.29
CA TYR A 77 22.17 -7.81 1.48
C TYR A 77 21.06 -8.75 1.96
N TRP A 78 19.85 -8.23 2.18
CA TRP A 78 18.76 -8.98 2.82
C TRP A 78 18.28 -10.20 2.03
N GLN A 79 18.37 -10.21 0.70
CA GLN A 79 17.95 -11.35 -0.13
C GLN A 79 18.79 -12.64 0.10
N GLN A 80 19.97 -12.51 0.69
CA GLN A 80 20.96 -13.58 0.85
C GLN A 80 21.34 -13.83 2.33
N VAL A 81 20.60 -13.22 3.26
CA VAL A 81 20.86 -13.35 4.70
C VAL A 81 20.60 -14.80 5.16
N PRO A 82 21.54 -15.40 5.91
CA PRO A 82 21.37 -16.77 6.38
C PRO A 82 20.38 -16.85 7.57
N PRO A 83 19.74 -18.01 7.81
CA PRO A 83 18.70 -18.16 8.83
C PRO A 83 19.11 -17.72 10.24
N GLU A 84 20.38 -17.90 10.60
CA GLU A 84 20.93 -17.59 11.93
C GLU A 84 20.84 -16.09 12.24
N VAL A 85 21.00 -15.23 11.24
CA VAL A 85 20.83 -13.77 11.41
C VAL A 85 19.37 -13.42 11.69
N LEU A 86 18.42 -14.13 11.05
CA LEU A 86 16.99 -13.93 11.32
C LEU A 86 16.61 -14.40 12.73
N GLU A 87 17.24 -15.49 13.20
CA GLU A 87 17.12 -15.98 14.57
C GLU A 87 17.65 -14.99 15.60
N GLN A 88 18.82 -14.38 15.33
CA GLN A 88 19.35 -13.30 16.15
C GLN A 88 18.40 -12.10 16.18
N LEU A 89 17.90 -11.64 15.03
CA LEU A 89 16.90 -10.55 14.96
C LEU A 89 15.63 -10.87 15.75
N ALA A 90 15.17 -12.12 15.74
CA ALA A 90 13.99 -12.51 16.51
C ALA A 90 14.18 -12.44 18.03
N THR A 91 15.43 -12.30 18.50
CA THR A 91 15.74 -12.07 19.92
C THR A 91 15.92 -10.59 20.25
N ASP A 92 16.09 -9.73 19.23
CA ASP A 92 16.37 -8.30 19.38
C ASP A 92 15.16 -7.53 19.93
N GLU A 93 15.37 -6.85 21.07
CA GLU A 93 14.32 -6.10 21.79
C GLU A 93 13.99 -4.75 21.15
N ARG A 94 14.87 -4.28 20.26
CA ARG A 94 14.64 -3.09 19.42
C ARG A 94 13.40 -3.29 18.56
N ILE A 95 13.19 -4.48 18.02
CA ILE A 95 12.08 -4.77 17.11
C ILE A 95 10.94 -5.54 17.78
N VAL A 96 9.82 -5.69 17.06
CA VAL A 96 8.77 -6.62 17.46
C VAL A 96 9.23 -8.04 17.11
N ARG A 97 9.47 -8.86 18.12
CA ARG A 97 9.95 -10.25 18.02
C ARG A 97 8.90 -11.20 17.41
N ASN A 98 8.63 -11.04 16.12
CA ASN A 98 7.72 -11.87 15.34
C ASN A 98 8.48 -12.55 14.21
N MET A 99 8.96 -13.77 14.47
CA MET A 99 9.77 -14.54 13.52
C MET A 99 9.10 -14.71 12.15
N GLN A 100 7.78 -14.93 12.12
CA GLN A 100 7.07 -15.09 10.84
C GLN A 100 7.08 -13.82 9.98
N LYS A 101 7.09 -12.64 10.60
CA LYS A 101 7.18 -11.36 9.88
C LYS A 101 8.63 -11.03 9.51
N ILE A 102 9.60 -11.33 10.38
CA ILE A 102 11.03 -11.17 10.09
C ILE A 102 11.44 -12.00 8.87
N ARG A 103 10.98 -13.25 8.79
CA ARG A 103 11.25 -14.15 7.64
C ARG A 103 10.73 -13.65 6.29
N THR A 104 9.85 -12.64 6.26
CA THR A 104 9.39 -12.05 5.00
C THR A 104 10.40 -11.10 4.37
N VAL A 105 11.37 -10.59 5.15
CA VAL A 105 12.31 -9.58 4.66
C VAL A 105 13.22 -10.13 3.55
N PRO A 106 13.87 -11.31 3.69
CA PRO A 106 14.66 -11.87 2.59
C PRO A 106 13.86 -12.17 1.33
N GLU A 107 12.62 -12.65 1.47
CA GLU A 107 11.75 -12.97 0.32
C GLU A 107 11.33 -11.70 -0.44
N ASN A 108 10.93 -10.66 0.28
CA ASN A 108 10.58 -9.38 -0.33
C ASN A 108 11.81 -8.64 -0.88
N ALA A 109 12.98 -8.79 -0.26
CA ALA A 109 14.25 -8.30 -0.79
C ALA A 109 14.58 -8.98 -2.13
N ARG A 110 14.39 -10.30 -2.23
CA ARG A 110 14.58 -11.05 -3.48
C ARG A 110 13.61 -10.60 -4.56
N MET A 111 12.33 -10.43 -4.24
CA MET A 111 11.33 -9.87 -5.18
C MET A 111 11.78 -8.50 -5.73
N ILE A 112 12.25 -7.60 -4.87
CA ILE A 112 12.76 -6.28 -5.26
C ILE A 112 13.97 -6.41 -6.19
N MET A 113 14.93 -7.26 -5.84
CA MET A 113 16.15 -7.46 -6.63
C MET A 113 15.87 -8.10 -7.99
N ASP A 114 14.91 -9.02 -8.07
CA ASP A 114 14.50 -9.62 -9.34
C ASP A 114 13.80 -8.61 -10.25
N VAL A 115 12.92 -7.77 -9.71
CA VAL A 115 12.32 -6.64 -10.45
C VAL A 115 13.40 -5.66 -10.94
N ALA A 116 14.37 -5.33 -10.08
CA ALA A 116 15.42 -4.37 -10.42
C ALA A 116 16.31 -4.86 -11.57
N LYS A 117 16.50 -6.17 -11.75
CA LYS A 117 17.23 -6.72 -12.91
C LYS A 117 16.55 -6.39 -14.23
N ASP A 118 15.22 -6.44 -14.27
CA ASP A 118 14.45 -6.26 -15.50
C ASP A 118 14.07 -4.79 -15.78
N HIS A 119 13.89 -3.99 -14.73
CA HIS A 119 13.39 -2.61 -14.81
C HIS A 119 14.40 -1.53 -14.39
N GLY A 120 15.57 -1.93 -13.88
CA GLY A 120 16.62 -1.03 -13.36
C GLY A 120 16.47 -0.70 -11.86
N SER A 121 15.24 -0.60 -11.35
CA SER A 121 14.95 -0.51 -9.91
C SER A 121 13.49 -0.89 -9.62
N PHE A 122 13.15 -1.12 -8.36
CA PHE A 122 11.75 -1.34 -7.97
C PHE A 122 10.90 -0.07 -8.14
N GLY A 123 11.50 1.11 -7.93
CA GLY A 123 10.84 2.39 -8.17
C GLY A 123 10.47 2.59 -9.64
N GLN A 124 11.37 2.23 -10.57
CA GLN A 124 11.09 2.28 -12.02
C GLN A 124 9.94 1.35 -12.41
N PHE A 125 9.94 0.14 -11.88
CA PHE A 125 8.84 -0.81 -12.06
C PHE A 125 7.49 -0.23 -11.61
N LEU A 126 7.42 0.36 -10.41
CA LEU A 126 6.18 0.98 -9.93
C LEU A 126 5.77 2.21 -10.74
N ALA A 127 6.73 3.03 -11.18
CA ALA A 127 6.48 4.22 -11.98
C ALA A 127 5.93 3.89 -13.38
N GLN A 128 6.35 2.76 -13.95
CA GLN A 128 5.91 2.26 -15.25
C GLN A 128 4.55 1.53 -15.18
N TRP A 129 4.19 0.96 -14.01
CA TRP A 129 2.91 0.28 -13.85
C TRP A 129 1.73 1.28 -13.93
N PRO A 130 0.75 1.08 -14.83
CA PRO A 130 -0.37 2.01 -14.97
C PRO A 130 -1.28 1.98 -13.74
N SER A 131 -1.64 3.15 -13.19
CA SER A 131 -2.55 3.27 -12.04
C SER A 131 -3.93 2.66 -12.31
N THR A 132 -4.33 2.62 -13.59
CA THR A 132 -5.57 1.98 -14.05
C THR A 132 -5.56 0.45 -14.01
N ASP A 133 -4.40 -0.19 -13.75
CA ASP A 133 -4.26 -1.64 -13.53
C ASP A 133 -3.67 -1.98 -12.15
N GLN A 134 -4.23 -1.38 -11.09
CA GLN A 134 -3.85 -1.72 -9.72
C GLN A 134 -4.09 -3.20 -9.38
N VAL A 135 -5.14 -3.84 -9.89
CA VAL A 135 -5.44 -5.26 -9.62
C VAL A 135 -4.34 -6.15 -10.18
N GLY A 136 -3.83 -5.87 -11.37
CA GLY A 136 -2.65 -6.55 -11.91
C GLY A 136 -1.45 -6.43 -10.98
N LEU A 137 -1.16 -5.22 -10.49
CA LEU A 137 -0.04 -4.97 -9.57
C LEU A 137 -0.21 -5.73 -8.26
N LEU A 138 -1.41 -5.72 -7.67
CA LEU A 138 -1.70 -6.44 -6.43
C LEU A 138 -1.54 -7.96 -6.60
N LEU A 139 -1.95 -8.51 -7.74
CA LEU A 139 -1.76 -9.93 -8.05
C LEU A 139 -0.27 -10.27 -8.24
N TYR A 140 0.50 -9.38 -8.88
CA TYR A 140 1.94 -9.52 -9.00
C TYR A 140 2.62 -9.53 -7.62
N LEU A 141 2.36 -8.53 -6.79
CA LEU A 141 2.96 -8.42 -5.45
C LEU A 141 2.59 -9.62 -4.57
N LYS A 142 1.34 -10.09 -4.64
CA LYS A 142 0.89 -11.29 -3.92
C LYS A 142 1.62 -12.57 -4.38
N ARG A 143 1.90 -12.69 -5.67
CA ARG A 143 2.51 -13.89 -6.25
C ARG A 143 4.02 -13.95 -6.00
N ASN A 144 4.70 -12.82 -6.10
CA ASN A 144 6.15 -12.77 -6.09
C ASN A 144 6.73 -12.32 -4.74
N GLY A 145 5.95 -11.67 -3.89
CA GLY A 145 6.36 -11.25 -2.54
C GLY A 145 5.70 -12.05 -1.45
N GLU A 146 6.22 -11.91 -0.23
CA GLU A 146 5.76 -12.64 0.95
C GLU A 146 4.89 -11.74 1.83
N ARG A 147 3.67 -12.21 2.15
CA ARG A 147 2.63 -11.47 2.90
C ARG A 147 2.20 -10.14 2.28
N LEU A 148 2.35 -9.98 0.97
CA LEU A 148 1.86 -8.84 0.18
C LEU A 148 0.45 -9.07 -0.42
N GLY A 149 -0.36 -9.91 0.21
CA GLY A 149 -1.78 -10.07 -0.13
C GLY A 149 -2.69 -9.06 0.59
N GLY A 150 -3.93 -8.94 0.10
CA GLY A 150 -4.96 -8.12 0.74
C GLY A 150 -4.59 -6.65 0.85
N ASN A 151 -4.91 -6.03 1.98
CA ASN A 151 -4.72 -4.59 2.17
C ASN A 151 -3.26 -4.20 2.44
N SER A 152 -2.36 -5.12 2.80
CA SER A 152 -0.95 -4.79 3.07
C SER A 152 -0.28 -4.15 1.86
N ALA A 153 -0.45 -4.72 0.67
CA ALA A 153 0.09 -4.16 -0.57
C ALA A 153 -0.56 -2.80 -0.92
N GLN A 154 -1.87 -2.65 -0.69
CA GLN A 154 -2.57 -1.39 -0.96
C GLN A 154 -2.09 -0.25 -0.03
N TYR A 155 -1.87 -0.54 1.25
CA TYR A 155 -1.30 0.42 2.20
C TYR A 155 0.15 0.75 1.88
N PHE A 156 0.95 -0.25 1.49
CA PHE A 156 2.32 -0.04 1.01
C PHE A 156 2.32 0.96 -0.16
N LEU A 157 1.53 0.69 -1.21
CA LEU A 157 1.43 1.56 -2.39
C LEU A 157 1.04 2.99 -2.00
N ARG A 158 0.04 3.15 -1.13
CA ARG A 158 -0.38 4.47 -0.63
C ARG A 158 0.73 5.19 0.14
N ARG A 159 1.54 4.46 0.91
CA ARG A 159 2.59 5.03 1.76
C ARG A 159 3.80 5.52 0.97
N VAL A 160 4.13 4.84 -0.12
CA VAL A 160 5.16 5.31 -1.08
C VAL A 160 4.61 6.35 -2.07
N GLY A 161 3.30 6.60 -2.03
CA GLY A 161 2.60 7.59 -2.84
C GLY A 161 2.25 7.14 -4.25
N TRP A 162 2.22 5.83 -4.51
CA TRP A 162 1.70 5.28 -5.76
C TRP A 162 0.18 5.53 -5.84
N ASP A 163 -0.30 5.96 -7.01
CA ASP A 163 -1.68 6.41 -7.17
C ASP A 163 -2.67 5.23 -7.26
N GLY A 164 -3.28 4.88 -6.13
CA GLY A 164 -4.12 3.70 -6.02
C GLY A 164 -5.15 3.77 -4.90
N PHE A 165 -6.18 2.93 -5.02
CA PHE A 165 -7.24 2.79 -4.05
C PHE A 165 -6.88 1.82 -2.92
N ILE A 166 -7.56 1.98 -1.79
CA ILE A 166 -7.53 1.02 -0.68
C ILE A 166 -8.97 0.53 -0.45
N LEU A 167 -9.16 -0.78 -0.43
CA LEU A 167 -10.39 -1.44 0.00
C LEU A 167 -10.40 -1.54 1.52
N SER A 168 -10.39 -0.37 2.18
CA SER A 168 -10.65 -0.27 3.62
C SER A 168 -12.09 -0.70 3.91
N HIS A 169 -12.39 -0.95 5.17
CA HIS A 169 -13.76 -1.22 5.62
C HIS A 169 -14.74 -0.18 5.05
N ASP A 170 -14.46 1.10 5.24
CA ASP A 170 -15.35 2.20 4.82
C ASP A 170 -15.50 2.29 3.31
N VAL A 171 -14.42 2.05 2.55
CA VAL A 171 -14.51 2.03 1.08
C VAL A 171 -15.36 0.86 0.62
N VAL A 172 -15.15 -0.34 1.17
CA VAL A 172 -15.96 -1.52 0.86
C VAL A 172 -17.43 -1.25 1.19
N THR A 173 -17.73 -0.73 2.39
CA THR A 173 -19.10 -0.38 2.80
C THR A 173 -19.73 0.65 1.86
N ALA A 174 -19.01 1.70 1.48
CA ALA A 174 -19.51 2.72 0.56
C ALA A 174 -19.82 2.15 -0.83
N LEU A 175 -18.90 1.36 -1.40
CA LEU A 175 -19.07 0.76 -2.71
C LEU A 175 -20.21 -0.26 -2.74
N THR A 176 -20.35 -1.07 -1.69
CA THR A 176 -21.47 -2.03 -1.58
C THR A 176 -22.81 -1.30 -1.42
N ARG A 177 -22.90 -0.25 -0.58
CA ARG A 177 -24.13 0.57 -0.45
C ARG A 177 -24.52 1.26 -1.75
N ALA A 178 -23.55 1.63 -2.58
CA ALA A 178 -23.77 2.21 -3.89
C ALA A 178 -24.09 1.18 -4.99
N GLY A 179 -24.14 -0.12 -4.68
CA GLY A 179 -24.38 -1.20 -5.64
C GLY A 179 -23.23 -1.43 -6.63
N ILE A 180 -22.02 -0.95 -6.31
CA ILE A 180 -20.83 -1.04 -7.17
C ILE A 180 -20.06 -2.34 -6.92
N LEU A 181 -19.97 -2.75 -5.64
CA LEU A 181 -19.24 -3.93 -5.20
C LEU A 181 -20.22 -4.98 -4.67
N ASP A 182 -20.38 -6.08 -5.42
CA ASP A 182 -21.23 -7.23 -5.06
C ASP A 182 -20.42 -8.47 -4.65
N ALA A 183 -19.15 -8.54 -5.05
CA ALA A 183 -18.27 -9.66 -4.77
C ALA A 183 -17.39 -9.41 -3.54
N SER A 184 -16.79 -10.47 -3.01
CA SER A 184 -15.83 -10.34 -1.91
C SER A 184 -14.68 -9.40 -2.32
N PRO A 185 -14.32 -8.39 -1.49
CA PRO A 185 -13.26 -7.43 -1.80
C PRO A 185 -11.87 -8.07 -1.90
N ALA A 186 -11.69 -9.28 -1.35
CA ALA A 186 -10.44 -10.05 -1.47
C ALA A 186 -10.37 -10.89 -2.77
N SER A 187 -11.48 -11.01 -3.50
CA SER A 187 -11.53 -11.76 -4.76
C SER A 187 -11.08 -10.91 -5.95
N LYS A 188 -10.58 -11.55 -7.01
CA LYS A 188 -10.24 -10.83 -8.26
C LYS A 188 -11.43 -10.06 -8.82
N LYS A 189 -12.64 -10.67 -8.82
CA LYS A 189 -13.87 -10.02 -9.27
C LYS A 189 -14.17 -8.74 -8.47
N GLY A 190 -14.15 -8.81 -7.14
CA GLY A 190 -14.42 -7.66 -6.29
C GLY A 190 -13.39 -6.54 -6.45
N MET A 191 -12.11 -6.88 -6.54
CA MET A 191 -11.07 -5.90 -6.81
C MET A 191 -11.25 -5.24 -8.19
N SER A 192 -11.61 -6.00 -9.23
CA SER A 192 -11.88 -5.46 -10.57
C SER A 192 -13.10 -4.52 -10.60
N GLN A 193 -14.18 -4.85 -9.89
CA GLN A 193 -15.34 -3.95 -9.76
C GLN A 193 -14.97 -2.59 -9.15
N ALA A 194 -14.16 -2.61 -8.09
CA ALA A 194 -13.65 -1.39 -7.48
C ALA A 194 -12.75 -0.60 -8.45
N GLN A 195 -11.81 -1.28 -9.13
CA GLN A 195 -10.92 -0.64 -10.10
C GLN A 195 -11.68 0.03 -11.23
N GLU A 196 -12.66 -0.65 -11.83
CA GLU A 196 -13.50 -0.08 -12.90
C GLU A 196 -14.23 1.19 -12.42
N ALA A 197 -14.73 1.19 -11.18
CA ALA A 197 -15.37 2.37 -10.62
C ALA A 197 -14.39 3.52 -10.42
N PHE A 198 -13.22 3.27 -9.82
CA PHE A 198 -12.20 4.30 -9.60
C PHE A 198 -11.60 4.83 -10.89
N ASN A 199 -11.35 3.99 -11.90
CA ASN A 199 -10.85 4.41 -13.21
C ASN A 199 -11.86 5.35 -13.88
N ARG A 200 -13.15 4.98 -13.90
CA ARG A 200 -14.21 5.84 -14.44
C ARG A 200 -14.31 7.17 -13.70
N TRP A 201 -14.16 7.18 -12.38
CA TRP A 201 -14.20 8.43 -11.60
C TRP A 201 -12.93 9.27 -11.81
N HIS A 202 -11.78 8.65 -12.05
CA HIS A 202 -10.57 9.34 -12.45
C HIS A 202 -10.77 10.02 -13.81
N GLU A 203 -11.32 9.32 -14.79
CA GLU A 203 -11.69 9.90 -16.09
C GLU A 203 -12.73 11.02 -15.97
N GLU A 204 -13.72 10.88 -15.06
CA GLU A 204 -14.77 11.88 -14.82
C GLU A 204 -14.21 13.18 -14.20
N THR A 205 -13.18 13.09 -13.35
CA THR A 205 -12.79 14.19 -12.44
C THR A 205 -11.35 14.65 -12.57
N GLU A 206 -10.51 13.88 -13.27
CA GLU A 206 -9.05 14.04 -13.35
C GLU A 206 -8.32 13.96 -11.99
N MET A 207 -9.04 13.62 -10.91
CA MET A 207 -8.45 13.51 -9.58
C MET A 207 -7.66 12.20 -9.44
N PRO A 208 -6.52 12.20 -8.72
CA PRO A 208 -5.79 10.97 -8.41
C PRO A 208 -6.66 9.90 -7.75
N ILE A 209 -6.47 8.63 -8.13
CA ILE A 209 -7.21 7.48 -7.57
C ILE A 209 -7.07 7.42 -6.05
N SER A 210 -5.89 7.76 -5.51
CA SER A 210 -5.63 7.86 -4.08
C SER A 210 -6.53 8.88 -3.37
N HIS A 211 -6.82 10.01 -4.02
CA HIS A 211 -7.74 11.02 -3.50
C HIS A 211 -9.19 10.53 -3.58
N LEU A 212 -9.60 9.96 -4.72
CA LEU A 212 -10.93 9.39 -4.90
C LEU A 212 -11.24 8.34 -3.83
N SER A 213 -10.30 7.41 -3.60
CA SER A 213 -10.40 6.38 -2.57
C SER A 213 -10.52 6.97 -1.16
N ARG A 214 -9.76 8.02 -0.85
CA ARG A 214 -9.85 8.68 0.46
C ARG A 214 -11.20 9.37 0.64
N ILE A 215 -11.71 10.05 -0.38
CA ILE A 215 -13.01 10.73 -0.33
C ILE A 215 -14.13 9.71 -0.11
N VAL A 216 -14.12 8.58 -0.84
CA VAL A 216 -15.08 7.48 -0.63
C VAL A 216 -15.02 6.95 0.80
N SER A 217 -13.83 6.81 1.39
CA SER A 217 -13.71 6.37 2.79
C SER A 217 -14.38 7.32 3.81
N PHE A 218 -14.61 8.58 3.44
CA PHE A 218 -15.24 9.57 4.31
C PHE A 218 -16.76 9.63 4.20
N THR A 219 -17.38 8.76 3.40
CA THR A 219 -18.85 8.73 3.23
C THR A 219 -19.55 7.72 4.15
N VAL A 220 -18.79 6.99 4.97
CA VAL A 220 -19.31 6.01 5.94
C VAL A 220 -19.05 6.53 7.36
N ASP A 221 -19.98 6.24 8.27
CA ASP A 221 -19.83 6.56 9.69
C ASP A 221 -19.02 5.47 10.40
N ASN A 222 -18.25 5.90 11.40
CA ASN A 222 -17.66 5.02 12.40
C ASN A 222 -18.66 4.74 13.52
#